data_AF-A0A2P4SMY4-F1
#
_entry.id   AF-A0A2P4SMY4-F1
#
_cell.length_a   1.000
_cell.length_b   1.000
_cell.length_c   1.000
_cell.angle_alpha   90.00
_cell.angle_beta   90.00
_cell.angle_gamma   90.00
#
_symmetry.space_group_name_H-M   'P 1'
#
loop_
_entity.id
_entity.type
_entity.pdbx_description
1 polymer ?
#
loop_
_entity_poly.entity_id
_entity_poly.type
_entity_poly.pdbx_seq_one_letter_code
_entity_poly.pdbx_strand_id
1 'polypeptide(L)'
;MDGRELPIRRHRRALVRAVSERPFLIVTGETGSGKSTQLPKYLYEAGLAQHGAIGVTQPRRVATISVAQRVAEEMGCALGSVVGYQVRFDDCSSEDILFGLLKKLFLQNKPPGRKTEMKVVVMSATLEVDKLSEFFGHCSVLHIPGRSYPVKEIFCNLLSPRDTGSSAYVTEAVKVTLDIHLNEPEGDILVFLTGQIEIEKACDLLFKKAESIDYRYEVHDRSIEGLLILPLYGSMST
;
A
#
# COMPACT_ATOMS: atom_id res chain seq x y z
N MET A 1 -9.17 2.85 17.39
CA MET A 1 -9.28 2.41 15.98
C MET A 1 -9.27 0.89 15.97
N ASP A 2 -10.30 0.28 15.39
CA ASP A 2 -10.69 -1.11 15.57
C ASP A 2 -9.50 -2.08 15.38
N GLY A 3 -9.13 -2.77 16.47
CA GLY A 3 -7.97 -3.65 16.60
C GLY A 3 -8.12 -4.98 15.86
N ARG A 4 -8.64 -4.94 14.63
CA ARG A 4 -8.79 -6.12 13.79
C ARG A 4 -7.42 -6.58 13.31
N GLU A 5 -6.92 -7.62 13.96
CA GLU A 5 -5.70 -8.34 13.61
C GLU A 5 -5.59 -8.57 12.09
N LEU A 6 -4.51 -8.08 11.46
CA LEU A 6 -4.28 -8.26 10.02
C LEU A 6 -4.18 -9.75 9.65
N PRO A 7 -4.73 -10.20 8.51
CA PRO A 7 -4.75 -11.62 8.13
C PRO A 7 -3.37 -12.29 8.17
N ILE A 8 -2.33 -11.57 7.75
CA ILE A 8 -0.94 -12.08 7.74
C ILE A 8 -0.43 -12.50 9.12
N ARG A 9 -0.97 -11.96 10.22
CA ARG A 9 -0.44 -12.21 11.57
C ARG A 9 -0.51 -13.68 11.95
N ARG A 10 -1.59 -14.37 11.55
CA ARG A 10 -1.79 -15.82 11.78
C ARG A 10 -0.72 -16.68 11.07
N HIS A 11 -0.09 -16.14 10.03
CA HIS A 11 0.90 -16.84 9.22
C HIS A 11 2.35 -16.47 9.60
N ARG A 12 2.57 -15.65 10.64
CA ARG A 12 3.90 -15.16 11.04
C ARG A 12 4.95 -16.27 11.15
N ARG A 13 4.66 -17.34 11.90
CA ARG A 13 5.60 -18.45 12.10
C ARG A 13 5.93 -19.17 10.79
N ALA A 14 4.92 -19.43 9.97
CA ALA A 14 5.08 -20.10 8.67
C ALA A 14 5.91 -19.25 7.70
N LEU A 15 5.67 -17.94 7.65
CA LEU A 15 6.41 -16.98 6.82
C LEU A 15 7.89 -16.92 7.21
N VAL A 16 8.19 -16.72 8.50
CA VAL A 16 9.57 -16.66 9.00
C VAL A 16 10.31 -17.97 8.70
N ARG A 17 9.66 -19.12 8.92
CA ARG A 17 10.23 -20.44 8.60
C ARG A 17 10.50 -20.60 7.11
N ALA A 18 9.51 -20.29 6.27
CA ALA A 18 9.63 -20.43 4.82
C ALA A 18 10.77 -19.58 4.24
N VAL A 19 10.89 -18.33 4.68
CA VAL A 19 12.01 -17.45 4.30
C VAL A 19 13.33 -17.98 4.86
N SER A 20 13.34 -18.56 6.06
CA SER A 20 14.56 -19.11 6.68
C SER A 20 15.10 -20.35 5.97
N GLU A 21 14.23 -21.19 5.41
CA GLU A 21 14.61 -22.45 4.76
C GLU A 21 14.87 -22.33 3.26
N ARG A 22 14.33 -21.30 2.58
CA ARG A 22 14.33 -21.22 1.11
C ARG A 22 14.97 -19.91 0.61
N PRO A 23 15.71 -19.94 -0.51
CA PRO A 23 16.26 -18.74 -1.13
C PRO A 23 15.20 -17.86 -1.80
N PHE A 24 14.15 -18.47 -2.34
CA PHE A 24 13.02 -17.80 -3.01
C PHE A 24 11.70 -18.23 -2.37
N LEU A 25 10.82 -17.26 -2.12
CA LEU A 25 9.46 -17.48 -1.63
C LEU A 25 8.51 -16.51 -2.33
N ILE A 26 7.37 -17.00 -2.80
CA ILE A 26 6.26 -16.14 -3.23
C ILE A 26 5.24 -16.10 -2.10
N VAL A 27 4.82 -14.89 -1.72
CA VAL A 27 3.76 -14.65 -0.75
C VAL A 27 2.60 -13.98 -1.45
N THR A 28 1.44 -14.64 -1.46
CA THR A 28 0.25 -14.16 -2.16
C THR A 28 -0.81 -13.71 -1.17
N GLY A 29 -1.70 -12.82 -1.60
CA GLY A 29 -2.88 -12.42 -0.83
C GLY A 29 -3.39 -11.05 -1.27
N GLU A 30 -4.61 -10.72 -0.89
CA GLU A 30 -5.26 -9.46 -1.29
C GLU A 30 -4.57 -8.21 -0.72
N THR A 31 -4.82 -7.04 -1.32
CA THR A 31 -4.44 -5.74 -0.74
C THR A 31 -5.06 -5.60 0.65
N GLY A 32 -4.35 -4.97 1.59
CA GLY A 32 -4.81 -4.85 2.98
C GLY A 32 -4.55 -6.09 3.86
N SER A 33 -4.02 -7.21 3.32
CA SER A 33 -3.67 -8.38 4.14
C SER A 33 -2.47 -8.16 5.08
N GLY A 34 -1.71 -7.07 4.87
CA GLY A 34 -0.56 -6.68 5.69
C GLY A 34 0.81 -7.12 5.17
N LYS A 35 0.92 -7.61 3.92
CA LYS A 35 2.19 -8.09 3.33
C LYS A 35 3.34 -7.09 3.46
N SER A 36 3.18 -5.89 2.91
CA SER A 36 4.26 -4.90 2.85
C SER A 36 4.61 -4.23 4.19
N THR A 37 3.70 -4.25 5.17
CA THR A 37 3.91 -3.63 6.49
C THR A 37 4.35 -4.64 7.55
N GLN A 38 3.78 -5.84 7.56
CA GLN A 38 4.05 -6.82 8.62
C GLN A 38 5.19 -7.78 8.29
N LEU A 39 5.32 -8.24 7.05
CA LEU A 39 6.32 -9.24 6.71
C LEU A 39 7.76 -8.75 6.99
N PRO A 40 8.17 -7.53 6.57
CA PRO A 40 9.52 -7.03 6.87
C PRO A 40 9.79 -6.99 8.38
N LYS A 41 8.80 -6.54 9.17
CA LYS A 41 8.87 -6.52 10.63
C LYS A 41 9.07 -7.92 11.22
N TYR A 42 8.31 -8.92 10.76
CA TYR A 42 8.47 -10.30 11.22
C TYR A 42 9.85 -10.88 10.92
N LEU A 43 10.42 -10.57 9.75
CA LEU A 43 11.76 -11.00 9.38
C LEU A 43 12.84 -10.29 10.20
N TYR A 44 12.66 -8.98 10.46
CA TYR A 44 13.55 -8.20 11.31
C TYR A 44 13.57 -8.73 12.74
N GLU A 45 12.40 -8.90 13.36
CA GLU A 45 12.24 -9.43 14.72
C GLU A 45 12.75 -10.87 14.86
N ALA A 46 12.72 -11.66 13.79
CA ALA A 46 13.29 -13.01 13.76
C ALA A 46 14.82 -13.03 13.58
N GLY A 47 15.47 -11.86 13.50
CA GLY A 47 16.92 -11.74 13.39
C GLY A 47 17.49 -11.95 11.99
N LEU A 48 16.65 -12.02 10.94
CA LEU A 48 17.14 -12.18 9.56
C LEU A 48 17.90 -10.95 9.05
N ALA A 49 17.82 -9.82 9.77
CA ALA A 49 18.54 -8.58 9.51
C ALA A 49 19.72 -8.32 10.46
N GLN A 50 20.14 -9.29 11.31
CA GLN A 50 21.24 -9.07 12.27
C GLN A 50 22.56 -8.63 11.62
N HIS A 51 22.77 -8.97 10.35
CA HIS A 51 24.01 -8.73 9.64
C HIS A 51 23.82 -8.09 8.25
N GLY A 52 22.75 -7.32 8.09
CA GLY A 52 22.46 -6.58 6.87
C GLY A 52 21.04 -6.04 6.87
N ALA A 53 20.62 -5.42 5.77
CA ALA A 53 19.28 -4.85 5.66
C ALA A 53 18.26 -5.82 5.04
N ILE A 54 16.98 -5.58 5.36
CA ILE A 54 15.81 -6.06 4.62
C ILE A 54 15.40 -4.93 3.68
N GLY A 55 15.47 -5.17 2.38
CA GLY A 55 14.98 -4.23 1.37
C GLY A 55 13.54 -4.56 1.00
N VAL A 56 12.68 -3.54 1.00
CA VAL A 56 11.30 -3.64 0.50
C VAL A 56 11.17 -2.70 -0.69
N THR A 57 10.92 -3.26 -1.86
CA THR A 57 10.72 -2.47 -3.08
C THR A 57 9.24 -2.18 -3.27
N GLN A 58 8.93 -0.95 -3.67
CA GLN A 58 7.58 -0.51 -4.01
C GLN A 58 7.63 0.21 -5.36
N PRO A 59 6.66 -0.02 -6.26
CA PRO A 59 6.67 0.60 -7.59
C PRO A 59 6.24 2.09 -7.57
N ARG A 60 5.68 2.58 -6.45
CA ARG A 60 5.14 3.94 -6.33
C ARG A 60 5.83 4.67 -5.19
N ARG A 61 6.30 5.90 -5.44
CA ARG A 61 6.95 6.78 -4.44
C ARG A 61 6.13 6.91 -3.15
N VAL A 62 4.85 7.26 -3.29
CA VAL A 62 3.93 7.43 -2.16
C VAL A 62 3.75 6.14 -1.36
N ALA A 63 3.75 4.98 -2.02
CA ALA A 63 3.69 3.69 -1.33
C ALA A 63 4.99 3.38 -0.57
N THR A 64 6.16 3.72 -1.12
CA THR A 64 7.43 3.55 -0.41
C THR A 64 7.45 4.37 0.88
N ILE A 65 7.08 5.65 0.81
CA ILE A 65 7.16 6.56 1.95
C ILE A 65 6.12 6.20 3.02
N SER A 66 4.85 6.03 2.62
CA SER A 66 3.76 5.68 3.56
C SER A 66 3.97 4.32 4.23
N VAL A 67 4.48 3.32 3.51
CA VAL A 67 4.81 2.01 4.12
C VAL A 67 5.95 2.16 5.13
N ALA A 68 7.01 2.92 4.81
CA ALA A 68 8.11 3.13 5.74
C ALA A 68 7.67 3.90 6.99
N GLN A 69 6.90 4.98 6.84
CA GLN A 69 6.29 5.73 7.94
C GLN A 69 5.45 4.80 8.83
N ARG A 70 4.54 4.04 8.23
CA ARG A 70 3.66 3.11 8.95
C ARG A 70 4.45 2.03 9.71
N VAL A 71 5.50 1.47 9.10
CA VAL A 71 6.34 0.46 9.75
C VAL A 71 7.13 1.08 10.89
N ALA A 72 7.64 2.32 10.73
CA ALA A 72 8.36 3.03 11.79
C ALA A 72 7.45 3.30 13.01
N GLU A 73 6.23 3.78 12.77
CA GLU A 73 5.19 3.97 13.80
C GLU A 73 4.89 2.66 14.55
N GLU A 74 4.64 1.58 13.82
CA GLU A 74 4.32 0.28 14.42
C GLU A 74 5.51 -0.35 15.17
N MET A 75 6.74 -0.01 14.80
CA MET A 75 7.95 -0.44 15.48
C MET A 75 8.35 0.50 16.63
N GLY A 76 7.62 1.61 16.82
CA GLY A 76 7.92 2.60 17.85
C GLY A 76 9.29 3.27 17.67
N CYS A 77 9.73 3.45 16.42
CA CYS A 77 11.02 4.09 16.10
C CYS A 77 10.83 5.33 15.23
N ALA A 78 11.78 6.26 15.31
CA ALA A 78 11.79 7.42 14.41
C ALA A 78 12.08 6.98 12.96
N LEU A 79 11.36 7.53 11.99
CA LEU A 79 11.68 7.32 10.58
C LEU A 79 13.09 7.85 10.28
N GLY A 80 13.85 7.09 9.49
CA GLY A 80 15.27 7.32 9.25
C GLY A 80 16.21 6.63 10.24
N SER A 81 15.70 6.07 11.35
CA SER A 81 16.54 5.32 12.30
C SER A 81 16.69 3.84 11.91
N VAL A 82 15.86 2.96 12.48
CA VAL A 82 15.80 1.52 12.18
C VAL A 82 15.05 1.26 10.87
N VAL A 83 14.07 2.12 10.55
CA VAL A 83 13.24 2.04 9.36
C VAL A 83 13.44 3.32 8.57
N GLY A 84 13.68 3.20 7.27
CA GLY A 84 13.85 4.35 6.38
C GLY A 84 13.35 4.04 4.97
N TYR A 85 13.34 5.05 4.11
CA TYR A 85 13.00 4.91 2.70
C TYR A 85 14.03 5.63 1.83
N GLN A 86 14.12 5.18 0.58
CA GLN A 86 14.88 5.87 -0.44
C GLN A 86 14.06 5.91 -1.73
N VAL A 87 13.81 7.11 -2.23
CA VAL A 87 13.16 7.35 -3.53
C VAL A 87 13.98 8.40 -4.29
N ARG A 88 13.69 8.59 -5.58
CA ARG A 88 14.46 9.54 -6.38
C ARG A 88 14.31 10.96 -5.81
N PHE A 89 15.44 11.60 -5.49
CA PHE A 89 15.56 12.95 -4.94
C PHE A 89 15.01 13.16 -3.51
N ASP A 90 14.71 12.07 -2.78
CA ASP A 90 14.15 12.15 -1.43
C ASP A 90 14.55 10.86 -0.67
N ASP A 91 15.35 11.04 0.37
CA ASP A 91 15.99 9.96 1.13
C ASP A 91 15.84 10.25 2.63
N CYS A 92 15.25 9.30 3.34
CA CYS A 92 15.13 9.32 4.79
C CYS A 92 15.64 7.99 5.34
N SER A 93 16.96 7.80 5.25
CA SER A 93 17.67 6.64 5.78
C SER A 93 18.93 7.06 6.55
N SER A 94 19.29 6.29 7.57
CA SER A 94 20.54 6.49 8.32
C SER A 94 21.74 5.93 7.55
N GLU A 95 22.93 6.45 7.86
CA GLU A 95 24.20 5.90 7.35
C GLU A 95 24.31 4.40 7.62
N ASP A 96 23.82 3.89 8.75
CA ASP A 96 23.81 2.47 9.10
C ASP A 96 22.99 1.61 8.12
N ILE A 97 21.82 2.11 7.68
CA ILE A 97 20.99 1.44 6.67
C ILE A 97 21.74 1.39 5.33
N LEU A 98 22.33 2.52 4.93
CA LEU A 98 23.06 2.65 3.67
C LEU A 98 24.32 1.78 3.65
N PHE A 99 25.12 1.78 4.72
CA PHE A 99 26.27 0.90 4.87
C PHE A 99 25.84 -0.57 4.90
N GLY A 100 24.70 -0.92 5.50
CA GLY A 100 24.12 -2.26 5.45
C GLY A 100 23.79 -2.74 4.03
N LEU A 101 23.31 -1.84 3.16
CA LEU A 101 23.04 -2.11 1.75
C LEU A 101 24.34 -2.20 0.93
N LEU A 102 25.25 -1.24 1.10
CA LEU A 102 26.54 -1.19 0.40
C LEU A 102 27.45 -2.37 0.75
N LYS A 103 27.49 -2.78 2.02
CA LYS A 103 28.25 -3.94 2.48
C LYS A 103 27.85 -5.22 1.74
N LYS A 104 26.56 -5.39 1.41
CA LYS A 104 26.07 -6.54 0.62
C LYS A 104 26.47 -6.48 -0.85
N LEU A 105 26.50 -5.28 -1.44
CA LEU A 105 26.83 -5.11 -2.86
C LEU A 105 28.34 -5.21 -3.12
N PHE A 106 29.17 -4.67 -2.22
CA PHE A 106 30.62 -4.55 -2.42
C PHE A 106 31.43 -5.66 -1.72
N LEU A 107 30.99 -6.19 -0.58
CA LEU A 107 31.65 -7.35 0.04
C LEU A 107 31.08 -8.65 -0.54
N GLN A 108 31.25 -8.86 -1.85
CA GLN A 108 31.02 -10.15 -2.50
C GLN A 108 32.02 -11.21 -2.03
N ASN A 109 33.15 -10.78 -1.45
CA ASN A 109 34.14 -11.65 -0.82
C ASN A 109 33.72 -11.99 0.61
N LYS A 110 32.87 -13.00 0.75
CA LYS A 110 32.53 -13.59 2.05
C LYS A 110 33.80 -14.18 2.68
N PRO A 111 34.09 -13.92 3.97
CA PRO A 111 35.08 -14.71 4.69
C PRO A 111 34.66 -16.19 4.68
N PRO A 112 35.61 -17.14 4.53
CA PRO A 112 35.31 -18.57 4.50
C PRO A 112 34.55 -18.96 5.78
N GLY A 113 33.35 -19.54 5.61
CA GLY A 113 32.45 -19.94 6.71
C GLY A 113 31.15 -19.14 6.83
N ARG A 114 31.00 -18.00 6.13
CA ARG A 114 29.81 -17.13 6.25
C ARG A 114 28.75 -17.40 5.15
N LYS A 115 27.97 -18.48 5.29
CA LYS A 115 26.78 -18.74 4.45
C LYS A 115 25.58 -17.88 4.89
N THR A 116 25.53 -16.62 4.49
CA THR A 116 24.24 -15.90 4.42
C THR A 116 23.92 -15.65 2.96
N GLU A 117 23.19 -16.58 2.35
CA GLU A 117 22.64 -16.40 1.00
C GLU A 117 21.59 -15.29 1.01
N MET A 118 21.56 -14.50 -0.06
CA MET A 118 20.51 -13.50 -0.25
C MET A 118 19.18 -14.24 -0.40
N LYS A 119 18.15 -13.76 0.30
CA LYS A 119 16.80 -14.33 0.26
C LYS A 119 15.88 -13.33 -0.42
N VAL A 120 15.04 -13.83 -1.31
CA VAL A 120 14.11 -13.02 -2.10
C VAL A 120 12.70 -13.47 -1.78
N VAL A 121 11.86 -12.50 -1.40
CA VAL A 121 10.43 -12.72 -1.21
C VAL A 121 9.66 -11.87 -2.19
N VAL A 122 8.88 -12.51 -3.06
CA VAL A 122 7.99 -11.84 -4.01
C VAL A 122 6.61 -11.76 -3.40
N MET A 123 6.12 -10.54 -3.18
CA MET A 123 4.76 -10.31 -2.67
C MET A 123 3.83 -9.99 -3.84
N SER A 124 2.83 -10.84 -4.10
CA SER A 124 1.87 -10.65 -5.20
C SER A 124 0.43 -10.59 -4.70
N ALA A 125 -0.39 -9.81 -5.38
CA ALA A 125 -1.85 -9.77 -5.19
C ALA A 125 -2.62 -10.45 -6.33
N THR A 126 -1.94 -10.91 -7.39
CA THR A 126 -2.57 -11.35 -8.65
C THR A 126 -2.57 -12.88 -8.81
N LEU A 127 -3.41 -13.36 -9.73
CA LEU A 127 -3.67 -14.77 -10.05
C LEU A 127 -2.53 -15.49 -10.81
N GLU A 128 -1.52 -14.78 -11.32
CA GLU A 128 -0.44 -15.39 -12.14
C GLU A 128 0.72 -15.97 -11.31
N VAL A 129 0.39 -16.54 -10.15
CA VAL A 129 1.37 -17.05 -9.19
C VAL A 129 2.16 -18.23 -9.75
N ASP A 130 1.50 -19.06 -10.56
CA ASP A 130 2.12 -20.27 -11.13
C ASP A 130 3.26 -19.92 -12.09
N LYS A 131 3.04 -18.94 -12.98
CA LYS A 131 4.08 -18.43 -13.90
C LYS A 131 5.28 -17.86 -13.14
N LEU A 132 5.03 -17.13 -12.05
CA LEU A 132 6.06 -16.60 -11.17
C LEU A 132 6.83 -17.73 -10.47
N SER A 133 6.12 -18.74 -9.97
CA SER A 133 6.75 -19.90 -9.32
C SER A 133 7.66 -20.63 -10.31
N GLU A 134 7.18 -20.93 -11.51
CA GLU A 134 7.94 -21.54 -12.60
C GLU A 134 9.18 -20.71 -12.97
N PHE A 135 9.02 -19.39 -13.15
CA PHE A 135 10.13 -18.48 -13.43
C PHE A 135 11.23 -18.52 -12.37
N PHE A 136 10.87 -18.70 -11.09
CA PHE A 136 11.81 -18.84 -9.98
C PHE A 136 12.13 -20.32 -9.64
N GLY A 137 12.01 -21.23 -10.61
CA GLY A 137 12.42 -22.64 -10.46
C GLY A 137 11.47 -23.45 -9.57
N HIS A 138 10.17 -23.28 -9.77
CA HIS A 138 9.11 -23.89 -8.96
C HIS A 138 9.23 -23.56 -7.46
N CYS A 139 9.54 -22.29 -7.14
CA CYS A 139 9.70 -21.87 -5.76
C CYS A 139 8.39 -21.96 -4.97
N SER A 140 8.50 -22.09 -3.64
CA SER A 140 7.34 -22.25 -2.78
C SER A 140 6.45 -21.00 -2.76
N VAL A 141 5.14 -21.25 -2.69
CA VAL A 141 4.10 -20.22 -2.62
C VAL A 141 3.40 -20.34 -1.26
N LEU A 142 3.25 -19.22 -0.56
CA LEU A 142 2.46 -19.13 0.66
C LEU A 142 1.31 -18.15 0.46
N HIS A 143 0.08 -18.63 0.55
CA HIS A 143 -1.12 -17.82 0.42
C HIS A 143 -1.60 -17.29 1.77
N ILE A 144 -1.78 -15.98 1.86
CA ILE A 144 -2.41 -15.30 2.98
C ILE A 144 -3.86 -14.99 2.58
N PRO A 145 -4.85 -15.59 3.25
CA PRO A 145 -6.24 -15.33 2.94
C PRO A 145 -6.57 -13.84 3.16
N GLY A 146 -7.30 -13.28 2.21
CA GLY A 146 -7.82 -11.92 2.29
C GLY A 146 -9.08 -11.82 3.15
N ARG A 147 -9.64 -10.62 3.19
CA ARG A 147 -10.97 -10.36 3.71
C ARG A 147 -11.72 -9.64 2.60
N SER A 148 -12.44 -10.40 1.80
CA SER A 148 -13.38 -9.84 0.84
C SER A 148 -14.75 -9.69 1.52
N TYR A 149 -15.42 -8.60 1.18
CA TYR A 149 -16.81 -8.37 1.53
C TYR A 149 -17.58 -8.27 0.21
N PRO A 150 -18.85 -8.70 0.16
CA PRO A 150 -19.66 -8.53 -1.04
C PRO A 150 -19.77 -7.04 -1.37
N VAL A 151 -19.43 -6.68 -2.61
CA VAL A 151 -19.54 -5.30 -3.12
C VAL A 151 -20.70 -5.26 -4.11
N LYS A 152 -21.59 -4.28 -3.97
CA LYS A 152 -22.64 -4.01 -4.94
C LYS A 152 -22.05 -3.17 -6.07
N GLU A 153 -22.15 -3.65 -7.30
CA GLU A 153 -21.70 -2.94 -8.50
C GLU A 153 -22.87 -2.18 -9.15
N ILE A 154 -22.65 -0.91 -9.49
CA ILE A 154 -23.64 -0.05 -10.13
C ILE A 154 -23.00 0.61 -11.35
N PHE A 155 -23.64 0.47 -12.51
CA PHE A 155 -23.19 1.06 -13.78
C PHE A 155 -24.12 2.21 -14.18
N CYS A 156 -23.63 3.45 -14.09
CA CYS A 156 -24.46 4.64 -14.19
C CYS A 156 -24.68 5.18 -15.63
N ASN A 157 -24.00 4.63 -16.65
CA ASN A 157 -24.11 5.06 -18.06
C ASN A 157 -24.05 6.60 -18.29
N LEU A 158 -23.23 7.31 -17.51
CA LEU A 158 -23.19 8.78 -17.48
C LEU A 158 -22.34 9.42 -18.59
N LEU A 159 -21.59 8.61 -19.34
CA LEU A 159 -20.64 9.07 -20.35
C LEU A 159 -20.94 8.42 -21.69
N SER A 160 -20.76 9.18 -22.76
CA SER A 160 -20.96 8.72 -24.14
C SER A 160 -19.61 8.61 -24.87
N PRO A 161 -19.56 7.91 -26.03
CA PRO A 161 -18.35 7.87 -26.86
C PRO A 161 -17.86 9.26 -27.29
N ARG A 162 -18.72 10.29 -27.29
CA ARG A 162 -18.34 11.67 -27.62
C ARG A 162 -17.51 12.34 -26.53
N ASP A 163 -17.58 11.83 -25.31
CA ASP A 163 -16.84 12.32 -24.15
C ASP A 163 -15.45 11.69 -24.05
N THR A 164 -15.11 10.77 -24.96
CA THR A 164 -13.80 10.12 -25.04
C THR A 164 -12.70 11.17 -25.23
N GLY A 165 -11.77 11.26 -24.27
CA GLY A 165 -10.70 12.25 -24.28
C GLY A 165 -11.06 13.62 -23.67
N SER A 166 -12.31 13.80 -23.22
CA SER A 166 -12.73 14.97 -22.44
C SER A 166 -12.51 14.75 -20.93
N SER A 167 -12.60 15.83 -20.14
CA SER A 167 -12.63 15.76 -18.67
C SER A 167 -14.05 15.66 -18.08
N ALA A 168 -15.05 15.28 -18.89
CA ALA A 168 -16.44 15.18 -18.43
C ALA A 168 -16.62 14.15 -17.30
N TYR A 169 -15.85 13.05 -17.34
CA TYR A 169 -15.85 12.02 -16.29
C TYR A 169 -15.50 12.57 -14.90
N VAL A 170 -14.71 13.65 -14.81
CA VAL A 170 -14.37 14.29 -13.53
C VAL A 170 -15.63 14.92 -12.93
N THR A 171 -16.39 15.65 -13.74
CA THR A 171 -17.64 16.27 -13.30
C THR A 171 -18.67 15.21 -12.88
N GLU A 172 -18.79 14.12 -13.64
CA GLU A 172 -19.70 13.02 -13.30
C GLU A 172 -19.25 12.28 -12.04
N ALA A 173 -17.96 12.03 -11.86
CA ALA A 173 -17.43 11.44 -10.62
C ALA A 173 -17.73 12.30 -9.39
N VAL A 174 -17.61 13.63 -9.49
CA VAL A 174 -17.99 14.57 -8.43
C VAL A 174 -19.49 14.48 -8.13
N LYS A 175 -20.35 14.39 -9.15
CA LYS A 175 -21.80 14.26 -8.94
C LYS A 175 -22.14 12.95 -8.21
N VAL A 176 -21.58 11.82 -8.66
CA VAL A 176 -21.79 10.51 -8.02
C VAL A 176 -21.26 10.50 -6.59
N THR A 177 -20.11 11.12 -6.34
CA THR A 177 -19.53 11.23 -4.99
C THR A 177 -20.48 11.97 -4.04
N LEU A 178 -21.07 13.08 -4.49
CA LEU A 178 -22.03 13.83 -3.68
C LEU A 178 -23.35 13.07 -3.51
N ASP A 179 -23.81 12.39 -4.55
CA ASP A 179 -25.02 11.55 -4.45
C ASP A 179 -24.85 10.45 -3.39
N ILE A 180 -23.69 9.78 -3.37
CA ILE A 180 -23.34 8.81 -2.31
C ILE A 180 -23.30 9.51 -0.95
N HIS A 181 -22.57 10.62 -0.82
CA HIS A 181 -22.43 11.35 0.45
C HIS A 181 -23.77 11.80 1.05
N LEU A 182 -24.73 12.20 0.20
CA LEU A 182 -26.03 12.69 0.64
C LEU A 182 -27.00 11.54 0.96
N ASN A 183 -26.93 10.42 0.25
CA ASN A 183 -27.98 9.41 0.27
C ASN A 183 -27.59 8.05 0.89
N GLU A 184 -26.31 7.75 1.01
CA GLU A 184 -25.83 6.49 1.60
C GLU A 184 -25.48 6.66 3.09
N PRO A 185 -25.47 5.56 3.88
CA PRO A 185 -25.04 5.58 5.28
C PRO A 185 -23.58 6.02 5.47
N GLU A 186 -23.20 6.30 6.72
CA GLU A 186 -21.82 6.68 7.06
C GLU A 186 -20.75 5.73 6.47
N GLY A 187 -19.74 6.31 5.83
CA GLY A 187 -18.61 5.59 5.24
C GLY A 187 -17.68 6.46 4.40
N ASP A 188 -16.43 6.02 4.25
CA ASP A 188 -15.44 6.71 3.41
C ASP A 188 -15.71 6.45 1.91
N ILE A 189 -15.48 7.48 1.07
CA ILE A 189 -15.61 7.38 -0.39
C ILE A 189 -14.22 7.44 -1.03
N LEU A 190 -13.87 6.41 -1.81
CA LEU A 190 -12.64 6.38 -2.61
C LEU A 190 -12.94 6.63 -4.09
N VAL A 191 -12.45 7.76 -4.61
CA VAL A 191 -12.63 8.15 -6.02
C VAL A 191 -11.34 7.93 -6.80
N PHE A 192 -11.42 7.23 -7.93
CA PHE A 192 -10.29 7.02 -8.84
C PHE A 192 -10.34 8.01 -10.01
N LEU A 193 -9.25 8.76 -10.19
CA LEU A 193 -9.06 9.72 -11.28
C LEU A 193 -7.68 9.53 -11.91
N THR A 194 -7.48 10.06 -13.12
CA THR A 194 -6.33 9.74 -13.98
C THR A 194 -5.03 10.41 -13.57
N GLY A 195 -5.09 11.62 -12.99
CA GLY A 195 -3.91 12.45 -12.79
C GLY A 195 -4.14 13.58 -11.81
N GLN A 196 -3.05 14.26 -11.46
CA GLN A 196 -3.04 15.35 -10.47
C GLN A 196 -4.03 16.47 -10.86
N ILE A 197 -4.03 16.89 -12.13
CA ILE A 197 -4.90 17.98 -12.60
C ILE A 197 -6.37 17.64 -12.38
N GLU A 198 -6.78 16.41 -12.72
CA GLU A 198 -8.16 15.98 -12.57
C GLU A 198 -8.55 15.74 -11.12
N ILE A 199 -7.63 15.27 -10.28
CA ILE A 199 -7.84 15.11 -8.83
C ILE A 199 -8.04 16.48 -8.17
N GLU A 200 -7.17 17.45 -8.43
CA GLU A 200 -7.28 18.79 -7.87
C GLU A 200 -8.58 19.47 -8.33
N LYS A 201 -8.91 19.36 -9.63
CA LYS A 201 -10.18 19.86 -10.15
C LYS A 201 -11.40 19.22 -9.47
N ALA A 202 -11.37 17.91 -9.20
CA ALA A 202 -12.44 17.24 -8.49
C ALA A 202 -12.55 17.73 -7.04
N CYS A 203 -11.42 17.92 -6.36
CA CYS A 203 -11.38 18.44 -4.99
C CYS A 203 -12.00 19.84 -4.91
N ASP A 204 -11.63 20.75 -5.82
CA ASP A 204 -12.18 22.10 -5.89
C ASP A 204 -13.70 22.10 -6.10
N LEU A 205 -14.18 21.23 -6.99
CA LEU A 205 -15.61 21.11 -7.28
C LEU A 205 -16.39 20.50 -6.10
N LEU A 206 -15.82 19.49 -5.44
CA LEU A 206 -16.40 18.89 -4.24
C LEU A 206 -16.46 19.91 -3.11
N PHE A 207 -15.38 20.66 -2.88
CA PHE A 207 -15.30 21.66 -1.81
C PHE A 207 -16.38 22.74 -2.00
N LYS A 208 -16.46 23.34 -3.18
CA LYS A 208 -17.47 24.36 -3.50
C LYS A 208 -18.90 23.88 -3.32
N LYS A 209 -19.17 22.60 -3.64
CA LYS A 209 -20.51 22.02 -3.48
C LYS A 209 -20.79 21.67 -2.03
N ALA A 210 -19.81 21.15 -1.30
CA ALA A 210 -19.93 20.80 0.11
C ALA A 210 -20.25 22.02 0.99
N GLU A 211 -19.75 23.21 0.64
CA GLU A 211 -20.07 24.47 1.33
C GLU A 211 -21.55 24.85 1.26
N SER A 212 -22.29 24.35 0.26
CA SER A 212 -23.72 24.65 0.08
C SER A 212 -24.66 23.63 0.71
N ILE A 213 -24.15 22.53 1.26
CA ILE A 213 -24.97 21.45 1.83
C ILE A 213 -25.41 21.85 3.25
N ASP A 214 -26.73 21.87 3.51
CA ASP A 214 -27.25 21.89 4.87
C ASP A 214 -27.31 20.47 5.46
N TYR A 215 -26.26 20.10 6.20
CA TYR A 215 -26.12 18.80 6.84
C TYR A 215 -27.26 18.42 7.81
N ARG A 216 -28.10 19.38 8.23
CA ARG A 216 -29.25 19.08 9.09
C ARG A 216 -30.44 18.49 8.33
N TYR A 217 -30.54 18.74 7.03
CA TYR A 217 -31.72 18.41 6.23
C TYR A 217 -31.42 17.67 4.94
N GLU A 218 -30.24 17.84 4.35
CA GLU A 218 -29.90 17.29 3.03
C GLU A 218 -29.20 15.93 3.10
N VAL A 219 -28.62 15.56 4.23
CA VAL A 219 -27.93 14.28 4.39
C VAL A 219 -28.87 13.25 5.02
N HIS A 220 -28.93 12.07 4.41
CA HIS A 220 -29.75 10.94 4.85
C HIS A 220 -29.32 10.42 6.23
N ASP A 221 -28.01 10.24 6.43
CA ASP A 221 -27.45 9.83 7.72
C ASP A 221 -27.07 11.05 8.58
N ARG A 222 -27.78 11.21 9.70
CA ARG A 222 -27.62 12.36 10.60
C ARG A 222 -26.38 12.27 11.50
N SER A 223 -25.63 11.16 11.48
CA SER A 223 -24.33 11.08 12.15
C SER A 223 -23.24 11.86 11.40
N ILE A 224 -23.47 12.17 10.12
CA ILE A 224 -22.49 12.84 9.25
C ILE A 224 -22.54 14.36 9.49
N GLU A 225 -21.42 14.91 9.96
CA GLU A 225 -21.29 16.34 10.27
C GLU A 225 -20.60 17.15 9.16
N GLY A 226 -19.99 16.48 8.18
CA GLY A 226 -19.19 17.14 7.15
C GLY A 226 -18.58 16.18 6.14
N LEU A 227 -18.02 16.74 5.07
CA LEU A 227 -17.24 16.03 4.07
C LEU A 227 -15.78 16.49 4.13
N LEU A 228 -14.87 15.58 4.49
CA LEU A 228 -13.43 15.81 4.44
C LEU A 228 -12.87 15.34 3.11
N ILE A 229 -12.27 16.26 2.34
CA ILE A 229 -11.76 15.98 0.99
C ILE A 229 -10.24 15.94 1.01
N LEU A 230 -9.67 14.79 0.64
CA LEU A 230 -8.22 14.54 0.67
C LEU A 230 -7.72 14.06 -0.71
N PRO A 231 -6.85 14.83 -1.39
CA PRO A 231 -6.23 14.36 -2.64
C PRO A 231 -5.15 13.31 -2.36
N LEU A 232 -4.92 12.40 -3.31
CA LEU A 232 -3.79 11.48 -3.30
C LEU A 232 -3.23 11.25 -4.71
N TYR A 233 -2.00 11.70 -4.96
CA TYR A 233 -1.31 11.50 -6.24
C TYR A 233 0.22 11.44 -6.09
N GLY A 234 0.93 10.95 -7.12
CA GLY A 234 2.33 10.55 -7.03
C GLY A 234 3.36 11.65 -6.71
N SER A 235 3.02 12.91 -7.00
CA SER A 235 3.87 14.10 -6.78
C SER A 235 3.67 14.76 -5.41
N MET A 236 2.71 14.31 -4.58
CA MET A 236 2.46 14.91 -3.26
C MET A 236 3.69 14.84 -2.35
N SER A 237 3.93 15.93 -1.62
CA SER A 237 4.84 15.94 -0.48
C SER A 237 4.17 15.22 0.69
N THR A 238 4.83 14.18 1.20
CA THR A 238 4.45 13.36 2.34
C THR A 238 5.24 13.70 3.59
#